data_AF-A0A081APT6-F1
#
_entry.id   AF-A0A081APT6-F1
#
_cell.length_a   1.000
_cell.length_b   1.000
_cell.length_c   1.000
_cell.angle_alpha   90.00
_cell.angle_beta   90.00
_cell.angle_gamma   90.00
#
_symmetry.space_group_name_H-M   'P 1'
#
loop_
_entity.id
_entity.type
_entity.pdbx_description
1 polymer ?
#
loop_
_entity_poly.entity_id
_entity_poly.type
_entity_poly.pdbx_seq_one_letter_code
_entity_poly.pdbx_strand_id
1 'polypeptide(L)'
;IKDAWKAKWNEKKLELIQDNNWQNKVRKNGSWSGKLQNPGKKFFLQLAADSVKAVNLQKDKNGMSYARKAVIRCGLSLGIDGTWTVEQLYPHLQEIIAKHRAHFEGDPVETAK
;
A
#
# COMPACT_ATOMS: atom_id res chain seq x y z
N ILE A 1 3.29 1.00 -3.62
CA ILE A 1 3.06 -0.47 -3.65
C ILE A 1 3.12 -1.01 -5.07
N LYS A 2 2.34 -0.46 -6.03
CA LYS A 2 2.34 -0.91 -7.43
C LYS A 2 3.74 -1.00 -8.04
N ASP A 3 4.60 -0.02 -7.79
CA ASP A 3 5.95 0.00 -8.38
C ASP A 3 6.87 -1.05 -7.74
N ALA A 4 6.84 -1.19 -6.40
CA ALA A 4 7.56 -2.25 -5.69
C ALA A 4 7.13 -3.65 -6.16
N TRP A 5 5.83 -3.84 -6.38
CA TRP A 5 5.30 -5.08 -6.96
C TRP A 5 5.82 -5.31 -8.38
N LYS A 6 5.73 -4.30 -9.26
CA LYS A 6 6.19 -4.40 -10.65
C LYS A 6 7.68 -4.75 -10.73
N ALA A 7 8.50 -4.11 -9.91
CA ALA A 7 9.94 -4.38 -9.86
C ALA A 7 10.24 -5.83 -9.49
N LYS A 8 9.73 -6.30 -8.34
CA LYS A 8 9.92 -7.70 -7.89
C LYS A 8 9.30 -8.73 -8.84
N TRP A 9 8.17 -8.40 -9.48
CA TRP A 9 7.58 -9.27 -10.49
C TRP A 9 8.44 -9.33 -11.76
N ASN A 10 9.04 -8.23 -12.17
CA ASN A 10 9.98 -8.21 -13.29
C ASN A 10 11.22 -9.06 -13.01
N GLU A 11 11.80 -8.97 -11.81
CA GLU A 11 12.89 -9.84 -11.37
C GLU A 11 12.52 -11.33 -11.52
N LYS A 12 11.36 -11.73 -10.99
CA LYS A 12 10.91 -13.13 -11.11
C LYS A 12 10.69 -13.54 -12.56
N LYS A 13 10.16 -12.67 -13.42
CA LYS A 13 10.00 -12.98 -14.85
C LYS A 13 11.35 -13.22 -15.52
N LEU A 14 12.36 -12.41 -15.21
CA LEU A 14 13.71 -12.58 -15.76
C LEU A 14 14.31 -13.92 -15.31
N GLU A 15 14.16 -14.28 -14.04
CA GLU A 15 14.57 -15.59 -13.51
C GLU A 15 13.89 -16.74 -14.29
N LEU A 16 12.57 -16.68 -14.47
CA LEU A 16 11.83 -17.70 -15.22
C LEU A 16 12.28 -17.79 -16.69
N ILE A 17 12.65 -16.66 -17.31
CA ILE A 17 13.18 -16.64 -18.67
C ILE A 17 14.56 -17.29 -18.73
N GLN A 18 15.45 -16.93 -17.79
CA GLN A 18 16.81 -17.48 -17.71
C GLN A 18 16.80 -19.00 -17.50
N ASP A 19 15.87 -19.49 -16.67
CA ASP A 19 15.71 -20.91 -16.37
C ASP A 19 14.92 -21.68 -17.44
N ASN A 20 14.50 -21.03 -18.53
CA ASN A 20 13.59 -21.60 -19.54
C ASN A 20 12.29 -22.18 -18.95
N ASN A 21 11.79 -21.60 -17.87
CA ASN A 21 10.54 -21.98 -17.22
C ASN A 21 9.32 -21.44 -17.97
N TRP A 22 9.14 -21.94 -19.19
CA TRP A 22 8.00 -21.67 -20.04
C TRP A 22 6.82 -22.57 -19.68
N GLN A 23 5.62 -22.11 -20.02
CA GLN A 23 4.42 -22.90 -19.87
C GLN A 23 4.46 -24.05 -20.89
N ASN A 24 4.87 -25.23 -20.44
CA ASN A 24 4.94 -26.45 -21.23
C ASN A 24 3.55 -27.04 -21.53
N LYS A 25 2.72 -26.26 -22.23
CA LYS A 25 1.44 -26.69 -22.77
C LYS A 25 1.43 -26.47 -24.28
N VAL A 26 1.31 -27.57 -25.01
CA VAL A 26 1.07 -27.57 -26.45
C VAL A 26 -0.37 -27.12 -26.69
N ARG A 27 -0.55 -26.15 -27.58
CA ARG A 27 -1.89 -25.67 -27.97
C ARG A 27 -2.55 -26.68 -28.91
N LYS A 28 -3.88 -26.56 -29.12
CA LYS A 28 -4.65 -27.45 -30.01
C LYS A 28 -4.11 -27.54 -31.44
N ASN A 29 -3.40 -26.50 -31.89
CA ASN A 29 -2.77 -26.42 -33.23
C ASN A 29 -1.31 -26.87 -33.25
N GLY A 30 -0.82 -27.54 -32.20
CA GLY A 30 0.56 -28.03 -32.12
C GLY A 30 1.62 -26.98 -31.76
N SER A 31 1.26 -25.69 -31.65
CA SER A 31 2.23 -24.65 -31.28
C SER A 31 2.51 -24.63 -29.77
N TRP A 32 3.73 -24.31 -29.39
CA TRP A 32 4.10 -24.10 -27.99
C TRP A 32 3.60 -22.76 -27.45
N SER A 33 3.29 -22.69 -26.16
CA SER A 33 2.88 -21.45 -25.50
C SER A 33 4.10 -20.65 -25.05
N GLY A 34 4.32 -19.46 -25.62
CA GLY A 34 5.36 -18.52 -25.16
C GLY A 34 5.03 -17.81 -23.83
N LYS A 35 4.13 -18.36 -23.02
CA LYS A 35 3.80 -17.82 -21.69
C LYS A 35 4.78 -18.36 -20.66
N LEU A 36 5.17 -17.56 -19.68
CA LEU A 36 5.95 -18.05 -18.54
C LEU A 36 5.10 -18.95 -17.65
N GLN A 37 5.75 -19.90 -16.98
CA GLN A 37 5.09 -20.74 -15.99
C GLN A 37 4.57 -19.89 -14.82
N ASN A 38 3.39 -20.26 -14.32
CA ASN A 38 2.81 -19.63 -13.14
C ASN A 38 3.58 -20.10 -11.88
N PRO A 39 4.22 -19.19 -11.09
CA PRO A 39 4.94 -19.55 -9.87
C PRO A 39 4.05 -20.04 -8.71
N GLY A 40 2.73 -19.90 -8.85
CA GLY A 40 1.74 -20.38 -7.89
C GLY A 40 1.40 -19.40 -6.77
N LYS A 41 0.40 -19.77 -5.96
CA LYS A 41 -0.21 -18.90 -4.94
C LYS A 41 0.78 -18.44 -3.87
N LYS A 42 1.65 -19.35 -3.40
CA LYS A 42 2.64 -19.05 -2.34
C LYS A 42 3.55 -17.89 -2.75
N PHE A 43 4.04 -17.90 -3.99
CA PHE A 43 4.88 -16.83 -4.52
C PHE A 43 4.14 -15.49 -4.51
N PHE A 44 2.91 -15.41 -5.04
CA PHE A 44 2.19 -14.15 -5.11
C PHE A 44 1.79 -13.59 -3.75
N LEU A 45 1.48 -14.46 -2.78
CA LEU A 45 1.25 -14.02 -1.40
C LEU A 45 2.52 -13.45 -0.77
N GLN A 46 3.68 -14.08 -0.99
CA GLN A 46 4.96 -13.55 -0.53
C GLN A 46 5.31 -12.23 -1.23
N LEU A 47 5.10 -12.14 -2.55
CA LEU A 47 5.31 -10.92 -3.33
C LEU A 47 4.45 -9.76 -2.80
N ALA A 48 3.21 -10.03 -2.41
CA ALA A 48 2.33 -9.04 -1.80
C ALA A 48 2.90 -8.53 -0.46
N ALA A 49 3.24 -9.45 0.43
CA ALA A 49 3.79 -9.13 1.75
C ALA A 49 5.09 -8.32 1.63
N ASP A 50 5.99 -8.76 0.75
CA ASP A 50 7.25 -8.09 0.48
C ASP A 50 7.05 -6.68 -0.09
N SER A 51 6.09 -6.51 -1.01
CA SER A 51 5.79 -5.21 -1.61
C SER A 51 5.24 -4.22 -0.59
N VAL A 52 4.40 -4.68 0.34
CA VAL A 52 3.90 -3.87 1.45
C VAL A 52 5.05 -3.53 2.40
N LYS A 53 5.86 -4.51 2.78
CA LYS A 53 7.03 -4.30 3.66
C LYS A 53 8.01 -3.28 3.07
N ALA A 54 8.33 -3.40 1.78
CA ALA A 54 9.22 -2.47 1.09
C ALA A 54 8.69 -1.03 1.14
N VAL A 55 7.39 -0.83 0.89
CA VAL A 55 6.77 0.51 0.94
C VAL A 55 6.70 1.04 2.36
N ASN A 56 6.40 0.19 3.35
CA ASN A 56 6.39 0.60 4.75
C ASN A 56 7.78 1.04 5.25
N LEU A 57 8.85 0.48 4.67
CA LEU A 57 10.23 0.87 4.95
C LEU A 57 10.68 2.13 4.21
N GLN A 58 9.96 2.57 3.17
CA GLN A 58 10.30 3.81 2.48
C GLN A 58 10.12 4.99 3.41
N LYS A 59 11.19 5.80 3.49
CA LYS A 59 11.25 7.03 4.25
C LYS A 59 11.35 8.19 3.28
N ASP A 60 10.75 9.31 3.63
CA ASP A 60 11.00 10.56 2.92
C ASP A 60 12.37 11.15 3.29
N LYS A 61 12.70 12.29 2.66
CA LYS A 61 13.94 13.04 2.90
C LYS A 61 14.19 13.41 4.37
N ASN A 62 13.15 13.44 5.20
CA ASN A 62 13.23 13.77 6.62
C ASN A 62 13.28 12.50 7.50
N GLY A 63 13.42 11.31 6.90
CA GLY A 63 13.47 10.04 7.61
C GLY A 63 12.10 9.51 8.06
N MET A 64 10.99 10.15 7.66
CA MET A 64 9.65 9.73 8.06
C MET A 64 9.12 8.64 7.14
N SER A 65 8.69 7.52 7.74
CA SER A 65 8.07 6.43 6.97
C SER A 65 6.67 6.81 6.50
N TYR A 66 6.24 6.23 5.37
CA TYR A 66 4.88 6.43 4.85
C TYR A 66 3.81 6.01 5.87
N ALA A 67 4.03 4.89 6.57
CA ALA A 67 3.12 4.43 7.61
C ALA A 67 2.99 5.45 8.75
N ARG A 68 4.10 5.97 9.28
CA ARG A 68 4.07 7.02 10.31
C ARG A 68 3.33 8.25 9.82
N LYS A 69 3.61 8.70 8.60
CA LYS A 69 2.93 9.85 7.98
C LYS A 69 1.41 9.65 7.88
N ALA A 70 0.97 8.46 7.48
CA ALA A 70 -0.45 8.14 7.39
C ALA A 70 -1.13 8.13 8.78
N VAL A 71 -0.47 7.55 9.80
CA VAL A 71 -0.98 7.54 11.18
C VAL A 71 -1.16 8.96 11.71
N ILE A 72 -0.17 9.84 11.51
CA ILE A 72 -0.26 11.28 11.86
C ILE A 72 -1.43 11.94 11.12
N ARG A 73 -1.52 11.73 9.80
CA ARG A 73 -2.56 12.34 8.95
C ARG A 73 -3.98 11.85 9.25
N CYS A 74 -4.12 10.70 9.91
CA CYS A 74 -5.40 10.19 10.41
C CYS A 74 -5.67 10.55 11.88
N GLY A 75 -4.81 11.36 12.52
CA GLY A 75 -5.00 11.81 13.90
C GLY A 75 -4.71 10.75 14.95
N LEU A 76 -4.10 9.62 14.57
CA LEU A 76 -3.79 8.48 15.44
C LEU A 76 -2.41 8.61 16.12
N SER A 77 -1.68 9.69 15.87
CA SER A 77 -0.38 9.98 16.49
C SER A 77 -0.12 11.47 16.55
N LEU A 78 0.89 11.86 17.32
CA LEU A 78 1.39 13.23 17.43
C LEU A 78 2.19 13.61 16.18
N GLY A 79 2.22 14.91 15.89
CA GLY A 79 2.99 15.52 14.82
C GLY A 79 4.50 15.34 14.99
N ILE A 80 5.25 15.95 14.07
CA ILE A 80 6.73 15.85 14.04
C ILE A 80 7.34 16.52 15.28
N ASP A 81 6.73 17.61 15.72
CA ASP A 81 7.06 18.42 16.90
C ASP A 81 6.51 17.83 18.21
N GLY A 82 5.79 16.71 18.15
CA GLY A 82 5.16 16.08 19.30
C GLY A 82 3.84 16.72 19.72
N THR A 83 3.28 17.64 18.92
CA THR A 83 1.98 18.23 19.20
C THR A 83 0.89 17.58 18.35
N TRP A 84 -0.34 17.56 18.86
CA TRP A 84 -1.49 17.16 18.07
C TRP A 84 -2.21 18.42 17.58
N THR A 85 -2.39 18.55 16.27
CA THR A 85 -3.08 19.68 15.64
C THR A 85 -4.03 19.20 14.56
N VAL A 86 -5.02 20.00 14.18
CA VAL A 86 -5.97 19.65 13.11
C VAL A 86 -5.28 19.75 11.75
N GLU A 87 -4.35 20.68 11.60
CA GLU A 87 -3.60 20.95 10.37
C GLU A 87 -2.73 19.77 9.93
N GLN A 88 -2.37 18.89 10.88
CA GLN A 88 -1.61 17.67 10.57
C GLN A 88 -2.45 16.63 9.83
N LEU A 89 -3.78 16.71 9.89
CA LEU A 89 -4.70 15.70 9.33
C LEU A 89 -4.75 15.76 7.79
N TYR A 90 -5.39 14.78 7.16
CA TYR A 90 -5.77 14.92 5.76
C TYR A 90 -6.86 16.00 5.57
N PRO A 91 -6.87 16.73 4.43
CA PRO A 91 -7.80 17.83 4.21
C PRO A 91 -9.27 17.47 4.43
N HIS A 92 -9.71 16.31 3.95
CA HIS A 92 -11.08 15.85 4.13
C HIS A 92 -11.48 15.64 5.60
N LEU A 93 -10.53 15.26 6.47
CA LEU A 93 -10.80 15.16 7.92
C LEU A 93 -10.89 16.54 8.56
N GLN A 94 -10.06 17.48 8.12
CA GLN A 94 -10.12 18.88 8.55
C GLN A 94 -11.48 19.49 8.19
N GLU A 95 -11.98 19.22 6.98
CA GLU A 95 -13.30 19.66 6.52
C GLU A 95 -14.44 19.09 7.37
N ILE A 96 -14.38 17.79 7.73
CA ILE A 96 -15.36 17.17 8.63
C ILE A 96 -15.34 17.84 10.01
N ILE A 97 -14.14 18.05 10.57
CA ILE A 97 -13.97 18.74 11.86
C ILE A 97 -14.50 20.18 11.78
N ALA A 98 -14.23 20.91 10.70
CA ALA A 98 -14.73 22.26 10.51
C ALA A 98 -16.26 22.30 10.44
N LYS A 99 -16.87 21.33 9.75
CA LYS A 99 -18.33 21.21 9.62
C LYS A 99 -19.01 20.86 10.94
N HIS A 100 -18.34 20.07 11.79
CA HIS A 100 -18.88 19.57 13.06
C HIS A 100 -18.06 20.07 14.26
N ARG A 101 -17.62 21.33 14.24
CA ARG A 101 -16.65 21.85 15.23
C ARG A 101 -17.17 21.78 16.66
N ALA A 102 -18.42 22.15 16.88
CA ALA A 102 -19.10 22.05 18.18
C ALA A 102 -18.94 20.64 18.79
N HIS A 103 -19.32 19.61 18.03
CA HIS A 103 -19.22 18.21 18.49
C HIS A 103 -17.78 17.72 18.63
N PHE A 104 -16.88 18.23 17.79
CA PHE A 104 -15.46 17.92 17.90
C PHE A 104 -14.85 18.47 19.21
N GLU A 105 -15.30 19.64 19.68
CA GLU A 105 -14.89 20.26 20.95
C GLU A 105 -15.60 19.65 22.18
N GLY A 106 -16.54 18.71 21.97
CA GLY A 106 -17.20 17.96 23.03
C GLY A 106 -18.68 18.26 23.21
N ASP A 107 -19.30 19.08 22.36
CA ASP A 107 -20.75 19.29 22.44
C ASP A 107 -21.49 17.98 22.14
N PRO A 108 -22.45 17.59 22.99
CA PRO A 108 -23.17 16.35 22.82
C PRO A 108 -23.90 16.32 21.47
N VAL A 109 -23.80 15.18 20.77
CA VAL A 109 -24.59 14.95 19.57
C VAL A 109 -26.01 14.62 20.01
N GLU A 110 -26.98 15.44 19.62
CA GLU A 110 -28.39 15.13 19.85
C GLU A 110 -28.75 13.87 19.06
N THR A 111 -28.85 12.74 19.76
CA THR A 111 -29.42 11.53 19.18
C THR A 111 -30.92 11.73 19.06
N ALA A 112 -31.44 11.73 17.83
CA ALA A 112 -32.88 11.71 17.58
C ALA A 112 -33.52 10.56 18.37
N LYS A 113 -34.57 10.90 19.14
CA LYS A 113 -35.39 9.95 19.91
C LYS A 113 -36.25 9.10 18.98
#